data_AF-A0A534KAY9-F1
#
_entry.id   AF-A0A534KAY9-F1
#
_cell.length_a   1.000
_cell.length_b   1.000
_cell.length_c   1.000
_cell.angle_alpha   90.00
_cell.angle_beta   90.00
_cell.angle_gamma   90.00
#
_symmetry.space_group_name_H-M   'P 1'
#
loop_
_entity.id
_entity.type
_entity.pdbx_description
1 polymer ?
#
loop_
_entity_poly.entity_id
_entity_poly.type
_entity_poly.pdbx_seq_one_letter_code
_entity_poly.pdbx_strand_id
1 'polypeptide(L)'
;MSASILCPRCGFGNEAGWTFCTNCGAALSAPAAPPSGAPPPAWTPGYGGPPAPAYPPTTAYPPYPAYPPYAYGPPPWEAERRKQINWTRSGILVLLIGALLSWIPKIGGIGGIFTLIGAILVIIGRKAFGTAHRRNVVVSIILFFVGIAVAIVGAVVVVLVAVGDVMPGMTEAQLTALLSGAFTNLLIVVAAGTFIAGLASVFFTYALQETEGRVILWAAYGATVGVQIAILVATLPLVPTIAAQVAHQIVTTGTVDSTEISAAVEGASTWLSLLNAIPAVLYAAANYLAWTRIHKGEIPAPPTAPTAAPTAAPPAPPPAPPINPV
;
A
#
# COMPACT_ATOMS: atom_id res chain seq x y z
N MET A 1 15.24 -12.67 -27.52
CA MET A 1 14.03 -12.03 -26.95
C MET A 1 13.12 -13.14 -26.47
N SER A 2 13.00 -13.33 -25.16
CA SER A 2 12.18 -14.39 -24.58
C SER A 2 10.70 -14.03 -24.77
N ALA A 3 9.93 -14.88 -25.45
CA ALA A 3 8.49 -14.68 -25.59
C ALA A 3 7.83 -14.68 -24.20
N SER A 4 6.90 -13.75 -23.96
CA SER A 4 6.11 -13.69 -22.72
C SER A 4 4.70 -14.22 -22.98
N ILE A 5 4.14 -14.97 -22.02
CA ILE A 5 2.77 -15.49 -22.05
C ILE A 5 1.90 -14.73 -21.04
N LEU A 6 0.81 -14.15 -21.53
CA LEU A 6 -0.15 -13.45 -20.68
C LEU A 6 -1.06 -14.46 -20.00
N CYS A 7 -1.25 -14.28 -18.69
CA CYS A 7 -2.15 -15.14 -17.93
C CYS A 7 -3.61 -14.87 -18.32
N PRO A 8 -4.40 -15.88 -18.73
CA PRO A 8 -5.79 -15.69 -19.13
C PRO A 8 -6.71 -15.30 -17.96
N ARG A 9 -6.29 -15.54 -16.71
CA ARG A 9 -7.07 -15.22 -15.51
C ARG A 9 -6.84 -13.81 -14.97
N CYS A 10 -5.63 -13.27 -15.09
CA CYS A 10 -5.27 -12.00 -14.45
C CYS A 10 -4.49 -11.00 -15.31
N GLY A 11 -4.15 -11.35 -16.56
CA GLY A 11 -3.44 -10.48 -17.49
C GLY A 11 -1.95 -10.26 -17.18
N PHE A 12 -1.38 -10.96 -16.21
CA PHE A 12 0.04 -10.84 -15.87
C PHE A 12 0.94 -11.50 -16.93
N GLY A 13 2.02 -10.83 -17.36
CA GLY A 13 3.01 -11.38 -18.27
C GLY A 13 3.97 -12.32 -17.56
N ASN A 14 3.98 -13.60 -17.95
CA ASN A 14 4.89 -14.61 -17.44
C ASN A 14 5.93 -14.94 -18.52
N GLU A 15 7.07 -15.48 -18.13
CA GLU A 15 8.07 -15.96 -19.08
C GLU A 15 7.57 -17.24 -19.78
N ALA A 16 7.97 -17.45 -21.04
CA ALA A 16 7.68 -18.69 -21.75
C ALA A 16 8.26 -19.92 -21.02
N GLY A 17 7.49 -21.00 -20.96
CA GLY A 17 7.86 -22.25 -20.27
C GLY A 17 7.22 -22.45 -18.90
N TRP A 18 6.61 -21.42 -18.33
CA TRP A 18 5.86 -21.54 -17.08
C TRP A 18 4.50 -22.22 -17.32
N THR A 19 4.21 -23.28 -16.57
CA THR A 19 2.91 -23.98 -16.58
C THR A 19 1.82 -23.27 -15.78
N PHE A 20 2.21 -22.46 -14.79
CA PHE A 20 1.30 -21.71 -13.92
C PHE A 20 1.72 -20.24 -13.81
N CYS A 21 0.74 -19.35 -13.67
CA CYS A 21 0.97 -17.93 -13.52
C CYS A 21 1.61 -17.61 -12.17
N THR A 22 2.72 -16.88 -12.18
CA THR A 22 3.45 -16.45 -10.97
C THR A 22 2.65 -15.47 -10.10
N ASN A 23 1.68 -14.76 -10.68
CA ASN A 23 0.88 -13.78 -9.96
C ASN A 23 -0.41 -14.36 -9.35
N CYS A 24 -1.08 -15.29 -10.04
CA CYS A 24 -2.40 -15.80 -9.59
C CYS A 24 -2.54 -17.33 -9.56
N GLY A 25 -1.50 -18.09 -9.91
CA GLY A 25 -1.49 -19.56 -9.89
C GLY A 25 -2.31 -20.25 -10.98
N ALA A 26 -3.00 -19.50 -11.85
CA ALA A 26 -3.77 -20.10 -12.95
C ALA A 26 -2.87 -20.84 -13.94
N ALA A 27 -3.31 -22.00 -14.42
CA ALA A 27 -2.62 -22.72 -15.48
C ALA A 27 -2.52 -21.84 -16.74
N LEU A 28 -1.32 -21.75 -17.30
CA LEU A 28 -1.01 -20.98 -18.51
C LEU A 28 -1.19 -21.82 -19.79
N SER A 29 -1.35 -23.14 -19.64
CA SER A 29 -1.63 -24.08 -20.72
C SER A 29 -2.54 -25.19 -20.18
N ALA A 30 -3.77 -25.29 -20.68
CA ALA A 30 -4.52 -26.55 -20.56
C ALA A 30 -3.96 -27.51 -21.62
N PRO A 31 -3.67 -28.79 -21.31
CA PRO A 31 -3.61 -29.81 -22.35
C PRO A 31 -4.95 -29.75 -23.10
N ALA A 32 -4.90 -29.66 -24.43
CA ALA A 32 -6.11 -29.72 -25.24
C ALA A 32 -6.92 -30.95 -24.80
N ALA A 33 -8.16 -30.73 -24.35
CA ALA A 33 -9.07 -31.83 -24.13
C ALA A 33 -9.16 -32.61 -25.45
N PRO A 34 -8.99 -33.95 -25.46
CA PRO A 34 -9.23 -34.70 -26.67
C PRO A 34 -10.65 -34.40 -27.14
N PRO A 35 -10.88 -34.21 -28.46
CA PRO A 35 -12.19 -33.85 -28.98
C PRO A 35 -13.22 -34.86 -28.48
N SER A 36 -14.23 -34.33 -27.80
CA SER A 36 -15.40 -35.07 -27.36
C SER A 36 -16.07 -35.70 -28.58
N GLY A 37 -15.87 -37.00 -28.76
CA GLY A 37 -16.44 -37.74 -29.88
C GLY A 37 -15.65 -38.97 -30.35
N ALA A 38 -14.44 -39.22 -29.85
CA ALA A 38 -13.75 -40.48 -30.17
C ALA A 38 -14.29 -41.63 -29.28
N PRO A 39 -14.93 -42.67 -29.85
CA PRO A 39 -15.28 -43.85 -29.08
C PRO A 39 -14.00 -44.55 -28.59
N PRO A 40 -14.04 -45.25 -27.43
CA PRO A 40 -12.91 -46.04 -26.98
C PRO A 40 -12.54 -47.07 -28.06
N PRO A 41 -11.25 -47.40 -28.25
CA PRO A 41 -10.84 -48.39 -29.23
C PRO A 41 -11.56 -49.71 -28.94
N ALA A 42 -12.33 -50.16 -29.92
CA ALA A 42 -13.01 -51.44 -29.88
C ALA A 42 -11.95 -52.54 -29.86
N TRP A 43 -11.95 -53.35 -28.80
CA TRP A 43 -11.25 -54.63 -28.81
C TRP A 43 -11.89 -55.51 -29.88
N THR A 44 -11.19 -55.72 -30.98
CA THR A 44 -11.55 -56.72 -32.00
C THR A 44 -11.29 -58.11 -31.44
N PRO A 45 -12.28 -59.02 -31.41
CA PRO A 45 -12.05 -60.41 -31.05
C PRO A 45 -11.42 -61.17 -32.22
N GLY A 46 -10.30 -61.84 -31.98
CA GLY A 46 -9.83 -62.98 -32.77
C GLY A 46 -8.65 -62.71 -33.72
N TYR A 47 -7.46 -63.16 -33.33
CA TYR A 47 -6.75 -64.30 -33.94
C TYR A 47 -5.62 -64.72 -32.98
N GLY A 48 -5.41 -66.05 -32.87
CA GLY A 48 -4.79 -66.72 -31.73
C GLY A 48 -3.40 -66.23 -31.28
N GLY A 49 -3.29 -65.92 -30.00
CA GLY A 49 -2.03 -65.84 -29.27
C GLY A 49 -1.69 -67.16 -28.57
N PRO A 50 -0.40 -67.45 -28.30
CA PRO A 50 0.06 -68.69 -27.68
C PRO A 50 -0.50 -68.87 -26.25
N PRO A 51 -0.57 -70.12 -25.72
CA PRO A 51 -1.19 -70.41 -24.43
C PRO A 51 -0.54 -69.59 -23.31
N ALA A 52 -1.38 -68.88 -22.55
CA ALA A 52 -0.96 -68.09 -21.41
C ALA A 52 -0.29 -68.99 -20.35
N PRO A 53 0.89 -68.63 -19.81
CA PRO A 53 1.44 -69.32 -18.66
C PRO A 53 0.49 -69.14 -17.47
N ALA A 54 0.17 -70.25 -16.80
CA ALA A 54 -0.68 -70.28 -15.62
C ALA A 54 -0.13 -69.32 -14.56
N TYR A 55 -0.94 -68.33 -14.17
CA TYR A 55 -0.62 -67.43 -13.07
C TYR A 55 -0.43 -68.25 -11.79
N PRO A 56 0.67 -68.07 -11.05
CA PRO A 56 0.80 -68.66 -9.71
C PRO A 56 -0.23 -68.03 -8.76
N PRO A 57 -0.73 -68.78 -7.77
CA PRO A 57 -1.73 -68.30 -6.83
C PRO A 57 -1.23 -67.06 -6.08
N THR A 58 -2.13 -66.09 -5.90
CA THR A 58 -1.91 -64.82 -5.21
C THR A 58 -1.50 -65.06 -3.76
N THR A 59 -0.20 -65.12 -3.51
CA THR A 59 0.36 -64.98 -2.16
C THR A 59 0.21 -63.53 -1.73
N ALA A 60 -0.47 -63.32 -0.60
CA ALA A 60 -0.63 -62.02 0.03
C ALA A 60 0.73 -61.33 0.19
N TYR A 61 0.90 -60.17 -0.43
CA TYR A 61 2.06 -59.32 -0.20
C TYR A 61 2.08 -58.91 1.28
N PRO A 62 3.23 -58.98 1.97
CA PRO A 62 3.34 -58.47 3.33
C PRO A 62 3.02 -56.96 3.33
N PRO A 63 2.32 -56.46 4.36
CA PRO A 63 2.02 -55.04 4.47
C PRO A 63 3.33 -54.25 4.48
N TYR A 64 3.48 -53.34 3.52
CA TYR A 64 4.62 -52.43 3.47
C TYR A 64 4.74 -51.69 4.81
N PRO A 65 5.96 -51.50 5.35
CA PRO A 65 6.17 -50.69 6.54
C PRO A 65 5.59 -49.29 6.30
N ALA A 66 4.68 -48.87 7.17
CA ALA A 66 4.14 -47.52 7.15
C ALA A 66 5.29 -46.54 7.41
N TYR A 67 5.80 -45.93 6.35
CA TYR A 67 6.71 -44.79 6.48
C TYR A 67 5.99 -43.69 7.27
N PRO A 68 6.65 -43.04 8.25
CA PRO A 68 6.05 -41.91 8.95
C PRO A 68 5.66 -40.87 7.91
N PRO A 69 4.45 -40.28 7.99
CA PRO A 69 4.03 -39.26 7.06
C PRO A 69 5.04 -38.12 7.17
N TYR A 70 5.78 -37.91 6.09
CA TYR A 70 6.69 -36.78 5.92
C TYR A 70 5.90 -35.53 6.30
N ALA A 71 6.30 -34.89 7.40
CA ALA A 71 5.76 -33.62 7.84
C ALA A 71 6.13 -32.60 6.76
N TYR A 72 5.27 -32.49 5.74
CA TYR A 72 5.44 -31.53 4.66
C TYR A 72 5.37 -30.14 5.32
N GLY A 73 6.51 -29.44 5.36
CA GLY A 73 6.54 -28.05 5.80
C GLY A 73 5.54 -27.21 5.00
N PRO A 74 5.11 -26.06 5.52
CA PRO A 74 4.19 -25.19 4.80
C PRO A 74 4.75 -24.90 3.39
N PRO A 75 3.91 -24.90 2.35
CA PRO A 75 4.39 -24.69 0.99
C PRO A 75 5.11 -23.34 0.87
N PRO A 76 6.10 -23.19 -0.03
CA PRO A 76 6.96 -21.99 -0.10
C PRO A 76 6.19 -20.66 -0.21
N TRP A 77 5.02 -20.67 -0.85
CA TRP A 77 4.16 -19.48 -0.98
C TRP A 77 3.54 -19.04 0.38
N GLU A 78 3.30 -19.96 1.31
CA GLU A 78 2.82 -19.63 2.66
C GLU A 78 3.91 -18.97 3.49
N ALA A 79 5.15 -19.44 3.38
CA ALA A 79 6.30 -18.83 4.05
C ALA A 79 6.51 -17.38 3.60
N GLU A 80 6.46 -17.13 2.27
CA GLU A 80 6.56 -15.80 1.70
C GLU A 80 5.37 -14.90 2.12
N ARG A 81 4.15 -15.44 2.15
CA ARG A 81 2.98 -14.71 2.65
C ARG A 81 3.14 -14.31 4.12
N ARG A 82 3.58 -15.23 4.99
CA ARG A 82 3.84 -14.95 6.42
C ARG A 82 4.90 -13.87 6.60
N LYS A 83 5.96 -13.92 5.79
CA LYS A 83 7.02 -12.90 5.78
C LYS A 83 6.47 -11.51 5.42
N GLN A 84 5.65 -11.42 4.37
CA GLN A 84 5.00 -10.16 3.97
C GLN A 84 4.05 -9.62 5.04
N ILE A 85 3.28 -10.49 5.70
CA ILE A 85 2.41 -10.12 6.83
C ILE A 85 3.25 -9.56 7.98
N ASN A 86 4.36 -10.22 8.33
CA ASN A 86 5.25 -9.76 9.38
C ASN A 86 5.88 -8.41 9.06
N TRP A 87 6.27 -8.17 7.81
CA TRP A 87 6.75 -6.85 7.37
C TRP A 87 5.70 -5.77 7.49
N THR A 88 4.47 -6.01 7.03
CA THR A 88 3.37 -5.04 7.20
C THR A 88 3.06 -4.80 8.67
N ARG A 89 3.04 -5.84 9.50
CA ARG A 89 2.80 -5.73 10.95
C ARG A 89 3.87 -4.87 11.62
N SER A 90 5.14 -5.17 11.40
CA SER A 90 6.25 -4.38 11.95
C SER A 90 6.24 -2.96 11.39
N GLY A 91 5.93 -2.78 10.11
CA GLY A 91 5.81 -1.49 9.46
C GLY A 91 4.75 -0.59 10.09
N ILE A 92 3.56 -1.13 10.37
CA ILE A 92 2.48 -0.36 11.03
C ILE A 92 2.83 -0.01 12.48
N LEU A 93 3.50 -0.90 13.21
CA LEU A 93 4.00 -0.59 14.54
C LEU A 93 5.00 0.57 14.50
N VAL A 94 5.89 0.56 13.52
CA VAL A 94 6.87 1.62 13.31
C VAL A 94 6.18 2.93 12.87
N LEU A 95 5.12 2.88 12.05
CA LEU A 95 4.30 4.06 11.70
C LEU A 95 3.58 4.65 12.92
N LEU A 96 3.07 3.79 13.80
CA LEU A 96 2.46 4.21 15.07
C LEU A 96 3.48 4.98 15.92
N ILE A 97 4.66 4.41 16.13
CA ILE A 97 5.73 5.06 16.91
C ILE A 97 6.18 6.36 16.23
N GLY A 98 6.36 6.33 14.90
CA GLY A 98 6.73 7.50 14.10
C GLY A 98 5.72 8.64 14.25
N ALA A 99 4.42 8.34 14.17
CA ALA A 99 3.36 9.33 14.36
C ALA A 99 3.36 9.93 15.78
N LEU A 100 3.56 9.11 16.82
CA LEU A 100 3.64 9.61 18.20
C LEU A 100 4.87 10.49 18.46
N LEU A 101 5.96 10.24 17.76
CA LEU A 101 7.20 11.02 17.92
C LEU A 101 7.23 12.27 17.03
N SER A 102 6.51 12.29 15.90
CA SER A 102 6.68 13.33 14.87
C SER A 102 6.27 14.73 15.33
N TRP A 103 5.34 14.87 16.27
CA TRP A 103 4.87 16.17 16.74
C TRP A 103 5.76 16.79 17.83
N ILE A 104 6.64 16.01 18.47
CA ILE A 104 7.46 16.48 19.58
C ILE A 104 8.57 17.40 19.06
N PRO A 105 8.66 18.67 19.51
CA PRO A 105 9.74 19.56 19.11
C PRO A 105 11.12 18.96 19.40
N LYS A 106 12.11 19.23 18.55
CA LYS A 106 13.49 18.66 18.58
C LYS A 106 13.60 17.17 18.25
N ILE A 107 12.61 16.36 18.61
CA ILE A 107 12.61 14.89 18.39
C ILE A 107 11.84 14.51 17.11
N GLY A 108 10.99 15.39 16.58
CA GLY A 108 10.11 15.12 15.43
C GLY A 108 10.84 14.60 14.19
N GLY A 109 12.10 15.00 13.96
CA GLY A 109 12.93 14.47 12.89
C GLY A 109 13.15 12.95 12.99
N ILE A 110 13.32 12.44 14.21
CA ILE A 110 13.40 10.99 14.49
C ILE A 110 12.06 10.33 14.13
N GLY A 111 10.94 10.93 14.52
CA GLY A 111 9.59 10.45 14.15
C GLY A 111 9.38 10.37 12.63
N GLY A 112 9.92 11.31 11.87
CA GLY A 112 9.93 11.28 10.40
C GLY A 112 10.69 10.09 9.83
N ILE A 113 11.85 9.76 10.39
CA ILE A 113 12.65 8.58 9.98
C ILE A 113 11.87 7.29 10.26
N PHE A 114 11.28 7.15 11.46
CA PHE A 114 10.44 5.99 11.76
C PHE A 114 9.25 5.90 10.79
N THR A 115 8.58 7.01 10.51
CA THR A 115 7.46 7.02 9.53
C THR A 115 7.91 6.53 8.15
N LEU A 116 9.08 6.97 7.68
CA LEU A 116 9.64 6.51 6.40
C LEU A 116 9.96 5.01 6.40
N ILE A 117 10.65 4.51 7.43
CA ILE A 117 10.98 3.09 7.57
C ILE A 117 9.70 2.24 7.62
N GLY A 118 8.72 2.66 8.43
CA GLY A 118 7.44 1.97 8.55
C GLY A 118 6.67 1.92 7.24
N ALA A 119 6.65 3.03 6.48
CA ALA A 119 6.02 3.08 5.17
C ALA A 119 6.68 2.11 4.18
N ILE A 120 8.02 2.08 4.14
CA ILE A 120 8.78 1.16 3.28
C ILE A 120 8.42 -0.30 3.60
N LEU A 121 8.39 -0.67 4.88
CA LEU A 121 8.05 -2.03 5.30
C LEU A 121 6.64 -2.45 4.86
N VAL A 122 5.65 -1.57 5.00
CA VAL A 122 4.27 -1.83 4.53
C VAL A 122 4.21 -1.92 3.00
N ILE A 123 4.95 -1.08 2.27
CA ILE A 123 5.01 -1.12 0.80
C ILE A 123 5.55 -2.47 0.31
N ILE A 124 6.57 -3.02 0.99
CA ILE A 124 7.13 -4.34 0.64
C ILE A 124 6.11 -5.45 0.97
N GLY A 125 5.43 -5.38 2.12
CA GLY A 125 4.45 -6.38 2.57
C GLY A 125 3.08 -6.34 1.87
N ARG A 126 2.83 -5.35 1.00
CA ARG A 126 1.50 -5.08 0.41
C ARG A 126 0.83 -6.24 -0.31
N LYS A 127 1.60 -7.21 -0.84
CA LYS A 127 1.09 -8.32 -1.67
C LYS A 127 0.19 -9.28 -0.87
N ALA A 128 0.41 -9.44 0.44
CA ALA A 128 -0.35 -10.37 1.28
C ALA A 128 -1.80 -9.93 1.59
N PHE A 129 -2.12 -8.65 1.39
CA PHE A 129 -3.40 -8.03 1.80
C PHE A 129 -4.37 -7.78 0.64
N GLY A 130 -4.14 -8.42 -0.51
CA GLY A 130 -5.03 -8.38 -1.67
C GLY A 130 -4.89 -7.13 -2.56
N THR A 131 -5.71 -7.09 -3.61
CA THR A 131 -5.63 -6.09 -4.67
C THR A 131 -6.07 -4.69 -4.24
N ALA A 132 -7.04 -4.60 -3.33
CA ALA A 132 -7.53 -3.34 -2.78
C ALA A 132 -6.43 -2.59 -2.02
N HIS A 133 -5.73 -3.27 -1.10
CA HIS A 133 -4.61 -2.67 -0.38
C HIS A 133 -3.46 -2.27 -1.33
N ARG A 134 -3.10 -3.16 -2.28
CA ARG A 134 -2.08 -2.82 -3.29
C ARG A 134 -2.43 -1.56 -4.08
N ARG A 135 -3.68 -1.43 -4.54
CA ARG A 135 -4.14 -0.24 -5.28
C ARG A 135 -4.06 1.01 -4.42
N ASN A 136 -4.53 0.93 -3.18
CA ASN A 136 -4.51 2.07 -2.27
C ASN A 136 -3.09 2.53 -1.95
N VAL A 137 -2.13 1.60 -1.77
CA VAL A 137 -0.71 1.93 -1.60
C VAL A 137 -0.17 2.68 -2.84
N VAL A 138 -0.50 2.25 -4.05
CA VAL A 138 -0.07 2.97 -5.27
C VAL A 138 -0.69 4.36 -5.34
N VAL A 139 -1.99 4.50 -5.07
CA VAL A 139 -2.67 5.81 -5.04
C VAL A 139 -2.04 6.72 -3.98
N SER A 140 -1.72 6.20 -2.80
CA SER A 140 -1.07 6.99 -1.75
C SER A 140 0.31 7.50 -2.17
N ILE A 141 1.12 6.67 -2.84
CA ILE A 141 2.43 7.08 -3.35
C ILE A 141 2.28 8.20 -4.37
N ILE A 142 1.32 8.09 -5.29
CA ILE A 142 1.04 9.12 -6.29
C ILE A 142 0.62 10.42 -5.60
N LEU A 143 -0.34 10.38 -4.67
CA LEU A 143 -0.81 11.56 -3.94
C LEU A 143 0.32 12.24 -3.15
N PHE A 144 1.20 11.46 -2.54
CA PHE A 144 2.35 11.99 -1.81
C PHE A 144 3.28 12.79 -2.73
N PHE A 145 3.68 12.20 -3.87
CA PHE A 145 4.54 12.89 -4.82
C PHE A 145 3.86 14.06 -5.53
N VAL A 146 2.56 13.97 -5.83
CA VAL A 146 1.78 15.09 -6.39
C VAL A 146 1.71 16.24 -5.39
N GLY A 147 1.44 15.97 -4.11
CA GLY A 147 1.43 17.00 -3.07
C GLY A 147 2.79 17.69 -2.91
N ILE A 148 3.88 16.92 -2.92
CA ILE A 148 5.25 17.45 -2.90
C ILE A 148 5.53 18.28 -4.15
N ALA A 149 5.15 17.81 -5.33
CA ALA A 149 5.36 18.52 -6.58
C ALA A 149 4.60 19.86 -6.58
N VAL A 150 3.34 19.88 -6.13
CA VAL A 150 2.56 21.12 -5.98
C VAL A 150 3.25 22.10 -5.04
N ALA A 151 3.73 21.63 -3.87
CA ALA A 151 4.42 22.48 -2.91
C ALA A 151 5.72 23.06 -3.48
N ILE A 152 6.59 22.21 -4.05
CA ILE A 152 7.91 22.63 -4.54
C ILE A 152 7.77 23.49 -5.81
N VAL A 153 7.08 22.99 -6.83
CA VAL A 153 6.94 23.68 -8.12
C VAL A 153 6.17 24.99 -7.92
N GLY A 154 5.09 24.96 -7.13
CA GLY A 154 4.33 26.17 -6.85
C GLY A 154 5.15 27.20 -6.05
N ALA A 155 5.95 26.78 -5.06
CA ALA A 155 6.84 27.70 -4.34
C ALA A 155 7.89 28.32 -5.27
N VAL A 156 8.49 27.52 -6.16
CA VAL A 156 9.43 28.01 -7.16
C VAL A 156 8.76 29.03 -8.08
N VAL A 157 7.55 28.75 -8.57
CA VAL A 157 6.80 29.69 -9.42
C VAL A 157 6.52 31.00 -8.68
N VAL A 158 6.06 30.94 -7.43
CA VAL A 158 5.80 32.14 -6.61
C VAL A 158 7.06 32.99 -6.45
N VAL A 159 8.20 32.36 -6.17
CA VAL A 159 9.49 33.05 -6.03
C VAL A 159 9.93 33.67 -7.36
N LEU A 160 9.84 32.94 -8.47
CA LEU A 160 10.23 33.45 -9.79
C LEU A 160 9.36 34.65 -10.22
N VAL A 161 8.06 34.59 -9.96
CA VAL A 161 7.15 35.72 -10.22
C VAL A 161 7.53 36.93 -9.35
N ALA A 162 7.72 36.73 -8.04
CA ALA A 162 8.09 37.81 -7.14
C ALA A 162 9.42 38.46 -7.52
N VAL A 163 10.43 37.67 -7.92
CA VAL A 163 11.72 38.18 -8.41
C VAL A 163 11.57 38.91 -9.75
N GLY A 164 10.72 38.42 -10.64
CA GLY A 164 10.45 39.07 -11.94
C GLY A 164 9.79 40.44 -11.83
N ASP A 165 9.04 40.67 -10.76
CA ASP A 165 8.38 41.96 -10.47
C ASP A 165 9.29 42.98 -9.76
N VAL A 166 10.53 42.60 -9.41
CA VAL A 166 11.51 43.51 -8.79
C VAL A 166 12.05 44.50 -9.83
N MET A 167 11.79 45.78 -9.61
CA MET A 167 12.27 46.86 -10.49
C MET A 167 13.32 47.75 -9.80
N PRO A 168 14.29 48.32 -10.57
CA PRO A 168 15.22 49.32 -10.04
C PRO A 168 14.49 50.54 -9.49
N GLY A 169 14.92 51.03 -8.31
CA GLY A 169 14.35 52.23 -7.70
C GLY A 169 13.01 52.02 -7.00
N MET A 170 12.60 50.77 -6.73
CA MET A 170 11.45 50.50 -5.86
C MET A 170 11.63 51.16 -4.49
N THR A 171 10.54 51.74 -4.00
CA THR A 171 10.44 52.23 -2.62
C THR A 171 10.29 51.05 -1.64
N GLU A 172 10.65 51.27 -0.37
CA GLU A 172 10.46 50.29 0.70
C GLU A 172 9.01 49.80 0.82
N ALA A 173 8.03 50.69 0.60
CA ALA A 173 6.61 50.36 0.63
C ALA A 173 6.20 49.42 -0.53
N GLN A 174 6.74 49.65 -1.74
CA GLN A 174 6.49 48.78 -2.91
C GLN A 174 7.11 47.40 -2.71
N LEU A 175 8.35 47.36 -2.20
CA LEU A 175 9.04 46.11 -1.89
C LEU A 175 8.29 45.30 -0.81
N THR A 176 7.81 45.97 0.25
CA THR A 176 6.98 45.36 1.30
C THR A 176 5.71 44.73 0.74
N ALA A 177 5.01 45.43 -0.15
CA ALA A 177 3.79 44.90 -0.78
C ALA A 177 4.06 43.65 -1.63
N LEU A 178 5.15 43.67 -2.40
CA LEU A 178 5.60 42.55 -3.22
C LEU A 178 5.96 41.32 -2.37
N LEU A 179 6.76 41.52 -1.31
CA LEU A 179 7.12 40.47 -0.34
C LEU A 179 5.88 39.90 0.36
N SER A 180 4.96 40.76 0.80
CA SER A 180 3.72 40.34 1.47
C SER A 180 2.86 39.45 0.56
N GLY A 181 2.71 39.84 -0.71
CA GLY A 181 2.03 39.02 -1.72
C GLY A 181 2.72 37.68 -1.96
N ALA A 182 4.06 37.69 -2.11
CA ALA A 182 4.85 36.48 -2.31
C ALA A 182 4.75 35.51 -1.11
N PHE A 183 4.89 36.02 0.11
CA PHE A 183 4.77 35.22 1.34
C PHE A 183 3.37 34.64 1.51
N THR A 184 2.32 35.43 1.24
CA THR A 184 0.93 34.95 1.30
C THR A 184 0.71 33.81 0.30
N ASN A 185 1.13 33.99 -0.96
CA ASN A 185 0.97 32.97 -2.00
C ASN A 185 1.79 31.71 -1.70
N LEU A 186 3.01 31.86 -1.18
CA LEU A 186 3.86 30.74 -0.79
C LEU A 186 3.20 29.92 0.32
N LEU A 187 2.64 30.59 1.33
CA LEU A 187 1.96 29.94 2.44
C LEU A 187 0.73 29.15 1.94
N ILE A 188 -0.07 29.73 1.03
CA ILE A 188 -1.23 29.05 0.42
C ILE A 188 -0.81 27.82 -0.39
N VAL A 189 0.21 27.94 -1.24
CA VAL A 189 0.69 26.85 -2.08
C VAL A 189 1.24 25.68 -1.25
N VAL A 190 2.03 25.99 -0.21
CA VAL A 190 2.55 24.99 0.71
C VAL A 190 1.42 24.31 1.48
N ALA A 191 0.43 25.07 1.94
CA ALA A 191 -0.77 24.50 2.57
C ALA A 191 -1.53 23.56 1.63
N ALA A 192 -1.75 23.97 0.37
CA ALA A 192 -2.40 23.12 -0.63
C ALA A 192 -1.63 21.81 -0.88
N GLY A 193 -0.31 21.87 -1.03
CA GLY A 193 0.54 20.70 -1.20
C GLY A 193 0.49 19.74 0.00
N THR A 194 0.48 20.29 1.23
CA THR A 194 0.35 19.47 2.45
C THR A 194 -1.02 18.81 2.58
N PHE A 195 -2.11 19.45 2.16
CA PHE A 195 -3.44 18.82 2.13
C PHE A 195 -3.51 17.63 1.18
N ILE A 196 -2.91 17.76 -0.01
CA ILE A 196 -2.86 16.69 -1.01
C ILE A 196 -1.98 15.54 -0.51
N ALA A 197 -0.78 15.84 0.00
CA ALA A 197 0.11 14.84 0.57
C ALA A 197 -0.52 14.15 1.80
N GLY A 198 -1.31 14.87 2.59
CA GLY A 198 -2.05 14.32 3.73
C GLY A 198 -3.09 13.27 3.34
N LEU A 199 -3.69 13.34 2.14
CA LEU A 199 -4.58 12.27 1.66
C LEU A 199 -3.83 10.96 1.45
N ALA A 200 -2.53 11.00 1.15
CA ALA A 200 -1.73 9.80 1.00
C ALA A 200 -1.76 8.92 2.26
N SER A 201 -1.66 9.53 3.45
CA SER A 201 -1.68 8.78 4.72
C SER A 201 -3.01 8.07 4.96
N VAL A 202 -4.13 8.66 4.52
CA VAL A 202 -5.46 8.03 4.59
C VAL A 202 -5.50 6.79 3.71
N PHE A 203 -5.20 6.93 2.42
CA PHE A 203 -5.26 5.80 1.49
C PHE A 203 -4.28 4.68 1.88
N PHE A 204 -3.12 5.04 2.43
CA PHE A 204 -2.05 4.10 2.77
C PHE A 204 -2.51 2.93 3.65
N THR A 205 -3.25 3.21 4.73
CA THR A 205 -3.74 2.18 5.67
C THR A 205 -5.23 1.88 5.54
N TYR A 206 -5.98 2.61 4.71
CA TYR A 206 -7.44 2.49 4.57
C TYR A 206 -7.94 1.04 4.39
N ALA A 207 -7.29 0.29 3.51
CA ALA A 207 -7.71 -1.09 3.19
C ALA A 207 -7.40 -2.09 4.31
N LEU A 208 -6.51 -1.75 5.24
CA LEU A 208 -6.14 -2.58 6.39
C LEU A 208 -7.09 -2.39 7.57
N GLN A 209 -8.01 -1.43 7.48
CA GLN A 209 -8.89 -1.03 8.57
C GLN A 209 -10.35 -1.43 8.36
N GLU A 210 -11.04 -1.63 9.47
CA GLU A 210 -12.50 -1.74 9.54
C GLU A 210 -13.16 -0.37 9.57
N THR A 211 -14.49 -0.35 9.62
CA THR A 211 -15.30 0.87 9.67
C THR A 211 -14.84 1.82 10.79
N GLU A 212 -14.57 1.31 11.99
CA GLU A 212 -14.11 2.13 13.12
C GLU A 212 -12.76 2.80 12.84
N GLY A 213 -11.78 2.03 12.36
CA GLY A 213 -10.46 2.56 11.99
C GLY A 213 -10.53 3.59 10.86
N ARG A 214 -11.39 3.36 9.86
CA ARG A 214 -11.59 4.28 8.73
C ARG A 214 -12.18 5.61 9.18
N VAL A 215 -13.11 5.60 10.12
CA VAL A 215 -13.65 6.83 10.71
C VAL A 215 -12.55 7.60 11.43
N ILE A 216 -11.71 6.91 12.20
CA ILE A 216 -10.57 7.55 12.89
C ILE A 216 -9.54 8.10 11.89
N LEU A 217 -9.26 7.42 10.77
CA LEU A 217 -8.39 7.97 9.72
C LEU A 217 -8.92 9.27 9.12
N TRP A 218 -10.21 9.31 8.79
CA TRP A 218 -10.81 10.53 8.25
C TRP A 218 -10.87 11.64 9.30
N ALA A 219 -11.13 11.30 10.57
CA ALA A 219 -11.04 12.25 11.67
C ALA A 219 -9.61 12.77 11.86
N ALA A 220 -8.58 11.92 11.73
CA ALA A 220 -7.17 12.30 11.79
C ALA A 220 -6.83 13.29 10.66
N TYR A 221 -7.24 12.98 9.43
CA TYR A 221 -7.06 13.88 8.30
C TYR A 221 -7.82 15.20 8.48
N GLY A 222 -9.07 15.15 8.95
CA GLY A 222 -9.86 16.34 9.27
C GLY A 222 -9.20 17.20 10.34
N ALA A 223 -8.63 16.59 11.39
CA ALA A 223 -7.84 17.28 12.41
C ALA A 223 -6.57 17.89 11.82
N THR A 224 -5.86 17.18 10.94
CA THR A 224 -4.70 17.75 10.21
C THR A 224 -5.11 18.98 9.41
N VAL A 225 -6.20 18.91 8.65
CA VAL A 225 -6.70 20.04 7.87
C VAL A 225 -7.09 21.20 8.80
N GLY A 226 -7.82 20.93 9.88
CA GLY A 226 -8.22 21.94 10.86
C GLY A 226 -7.03 22.63 11.53
N VAL A 227 -6.01 21.87 11.95
CA VAL A 227 -4.78 22.41 12.54
C VAL A 227 -4.02 23.26 11.53
N GLN A 228 -3.89 22.80 10.28
CA GLN A 228 -3.23 23.58 9.23
C GLN A 228 -3.98 24.86 8.87
N ILE A 229 -5.32 24.84 8.86
CA ILE A 229 -6.13 26.06 8.70
C ILE A 229 -5.94 27.00 9.89
N ALA A 230 -5.90 26.48 11.12
CA ALA A 230 -5.64 27.29 12.31
C ALA A 230 -4.24 27.94 12.25
N ILE A 231 -3.21 27.20 11.80
CA ILE A 231 -1.88 27.74 11.55
C ILE A 231 -1.93 28.84 10.51
N LEU A 232 -2.55 28.59 9.36
CA LEU A 232 -2.72 29.57 8.29
C LEU A 232 -3.38 30.86 8.81
N VAL A 233 -4.51 30.75 9.51
CA VAL A 233 -5.25 31.89 10.06
C VAL A 233 -4.43 32.65 11.11
N ALA A 234 -3.63 31.95 11.93
CA ALA A 234 -2.75 32.58 12.92
C ALA A 234 -1.53 33.27 12.28
N THR A 235 -1.01 32.75 11.17
CA THR A 235 0.19 33.28 10.51
C THR A 235 -0.11 34.39 9.51
N LEU A 236 -1.25 34.36 8.81
CA LEU A 236 -1.60 35.36 7.79
C LEU A 236 -1.51 36.82 8.28
N PRO A 237 -1.99 37.20 9.49
CA PRO A 237 -1.87 38.57 9.99
C PRO A 237 -0.42 39.02 10.25
N LEU A 238 0.51 38.08 10.41
CA LEU A 238 1.94 38.35 10.66
C LEU A 238 2.71 38.58 9.35
N VAL A 239 2.12 38.23 8.20
CA VAL A 239 2.80 38.34 6.89
C VAL A 239 3.21 39.78 6.57
N PRO A 240 2.35 40.81 6.73
CA PRO A 240 2.74 42.19 6.43
C PRO A 240 3.88 42.69 7.33
N THR A 241 3.88 42.31 8.62
CA THR A 241 4.93 42.73 9.56
C THR A 241 6.27 42.10 9.21
N ILE A 242 6.28 40.81 8.84
CA ILE A 242 7.50 40.11 8.41
C ILE A 242 7.99 40.69 7.08
N ALA A 243 7.08 40.93 6.12
CA ALA A 243 7.42 41.52 4.83
C ALA A 243 8.06 42.91 4.98
N ALA A 244 7.54 43.74 5.89
CA ALA A 244 8.10 45.06 6.17
C ALA A 244 9.50 44.98 6.78
N GLN A 245 9.71 44.07 7.75
CA GLN A 245 11.04 43.86 8.36
C GLN A 245 12.07 43.40 7.32
N VAL A 246 11.71 42.44 6.47
CA VAL A 246 12.59 41.94 5.40
C VAL A 246 12.88 43.04 4.39
N ALA A 247 11.88 43.80 3.96
CA ALA A 247 12.07 44.93 3.05
C ALA A 247 13.02 45.98 3.64
N HIS A 248 12.84 46.32 4.93
CA HIS A 248 13.70 47.27 5.63
C HIS A 248 15.16 46.81 5.67
N GLN A 249 15.43 45.54 6.01
CA GLN A 249 16.78 44.98 5.99
C GLN A 249 17.39 45.03 4.59
N ILE A 250 16.67 44.60 3.56
CA ILE A 250 17.17 44.61 2.17
C ILE A 250 17.56 46.04 1.74
N VAL A 251 16.75 47.04 2.10
CA VAL A 251 17.01 48.45 1.72
C VAL A 251 18.17 49.05 2.51
N THR A 252 18.31 48.70 3.79
CA THR A 252 19.31 49.34 4.69
C THR A 252 20.66 48.64 4.70
N THR A 253 20.69 47.31 4.73
CA THR A 253 21.93 46.51 4.85
C THR A 253 22.29 45.80 3.55
N GLY A 254 21.36 45.70 2.59
CA GLY A 254 21.55 44.92 1.36
C GLY A 254 21.58 43.40 1.59
N THR A 255 21.30 42.94 2.82
CA THR A 255 21.34 41.54 3.23
C THR A 255 20.11 41.20 4.08
N VAL A 256 19.86 39.90 4.27
CA VAL A 256 18.77 39.40 5.10
C VAL A 256 19.38 38.55 6.21
N ASP A 257 19.16 38.96 7.47
CA ASP A 257 19.59 38.15 8.61
C ASP A 257 18.49 37.16 9.00
N SER A 258 18.73 35.88 8.72
CA SER A 258 17.79 34.81 9.00
C SER A 258 17.50 34.62 10.50
N THR A 259 18.37 35.08 11.39
CA THR A 259 18.22 34.89 12.84
C THR A 259 17.17 35.84 13.45
N GLU A 260 17.09 37.07 12.95
CA GLU A 260 16.06 38.03 13.37
C GLU A 260 14.67 37.61 12.88
N ILE A 261 14.60 37.07 11.66
CA ILE A 261 13.35 36.55 11.08
C ILE A 261 12.88 35.30 11.83
N SER A 262 13.78 34.38 12.18
CA SER A 262 13.41 33.19 12.95
C SER A 262 12.91 33.56 14.35
N ALA A 263 13.53 34.54 15.02
CA ALA A 263 13.10 35.01 16.33
C ALA A 263 11.67 35.61 16.31
N ALA A 264 11.31 36.35 15.25
CA ALA A 264 9.97 36.89 15.08
C ALA A 264 8.88 35.81 14.90
N VAL A 265 9.25 34.64 14.36
CA VAL A 265 8.35 33.51 14.08
C VAL A 265 8.30 32.51 15.25
N GLU A 266 9.37 32.38 16.02
CA GLU A 266 9.53 31.42 17.11
C GLU A 266 8.44 31.56 18.20
N GLY A 267 8.11 32.79 18.60
CA GLY A 267 7.08 33.07 19.62
C GLY A 267 5.69 32.58 19.24
N ALA A 268 5.34 32.62 17.95
CA ALA A 268 4.08 32.06 17.46
C ALA A 268 4.15 30.52 17.35
N SER A 269 5.28 29.95 16.93
CA SER A 269 5.37 28.53 16.57
C SER A 269 5.20 27.53 17.72
N THR A 270 5.57 27.90 18.96
CA THR A 270 5.66 26.92 20.07
C THR A 270 4.29 26.35 20.46
N TRP A 271 3.27 27.20 20.60
CA TRP A 271 1.92 26.74 20.95
C TRP A 271 1.24 26.03 19.77
N LEU A 272 1.51 26.47 18.54
CA LEU A 272 1.01 25.87 17.30
C LEU A 272 1.57 24.45 17.09
N SER A 273 2.80 24.17 17.55
CA SER A 273 3.38 22.84 17.49
C SER A 273 2.60 21.81 18.32
N LEU A 274 2.04 22.21 19.47
CA LEU A 274 1.25 21.35 20.34
C LEU A 274 -0.06 20.92 19.69
N LEU A 275 -0.64 21.73 18.81
CA LEU A 275 -1.85 21.37 18.07
C LEU A 275 -1.62 20.16 17.14
N ASN A 276 -0.39 19.93 16.68
CA ASN A 276 -0.05 18.77 15.86
C ASN A 276 -0.09 17.44 16.65
N ALA A 277 -0.15 17.48 17.99
CA ALA A 277 -0.35 16.28 18.79
C ALA A 277 -1.71 15.62 18.50
N ILE A 278 -2.75 16.40 18.22
CA ILE A 278 -4.11 15.89 17.96
C ILE A 278 -4.13 14.95 16.75
N PRO A 279 -3.75 15.39 15.53
CA PRO A 279 -3.74 14.49 14.38
C PRO A 279 -2.72 13.35 14.56
N ALA A 280 -1.57 13.59 15.20
CA ALA A 280 -0.58 12.56 15.47
C ALA A 280 -1.15 11.40 16.31
N VAL A 281 -1.86 11.71 17.39
CA VAL A 281 -2.52 10.71 18.25
C VAL A 281 -3.62 9.98 17.49
N LEU A 282 -4.41 10.67 16.66
CA LEU A 282 -5.47 10.04 15.87
C LEU A 282 -4.89 9.09 14.80
N TYR A 283 -3.84 9.49 14.08
CA TYR A 283 -3.14 8.60 13.15
C TYR A 283 -2.49 7.42 13.88
N ALA A 284 -1.91 7.64 15.07
CA ALA A 284 -1.36 6.57 15.88
C ALA A 284 -2.45 5.58 16.34
N ALA A 285 -3.61 6.07 16.76
CA ALA A 285 -4.76 5.24 17.11
C ALA A 285 -5.26 4.41 15.91
N ALA A 286 -5.37 5.03 14.73
CA ALA A 286 -5.73 4.34 13.50
C ALA A 286 -4.72 3.25 13.10
N ASN A 287 -3.42 3.53 13.26
CA ASN A 287 -2.35 2.54 13.05
C ASN A 287 -2.37 1.43 14.10
N TYR A 288 -2.68 1.74 15.37
CA TYR A 288 -2.83 0.75 16.42
C TYR A 288 -3.96 -0.23 16.15
N LEU A 289 -5.13 0.27 15.71
CA LEU A 289 -6.25 -0.58 15.32
C LEU A 289 -5.88 -1.49 14.15
N ALA A 290 -5.21 -0.96 13.11
CA ALA A 290 -4.73 -1.79 12.01
C ALA A 290 -3.72 -2.85 12.49
N TRP A 291 -2.80 -2.49 13.38
CA TRP A 291 -1.78 -3.40 13.91
C TRP A 291 -2.40 -4.54 14.75
N THR A 292 -3.33 -4.22 15.64
CA THR A 292 -3.97 -5.22 16.52
C THR A 292 -4.73 -6.27 15.71
N ARG A 293 -5.43 -5.87 14.64
CA ARG A 293 -6.11 -6.80 13.73
C ARG A 293 -5.16 -7.76 13.04
N ILE A 294 -4.07 -7.22 12.48
CA ILE A 294 -3.04 -8.04 11.83
C ILE A 294 -2.40 -8.98 12.85
N HIS A 295 -2.18 -8.50 14.08
CA HIS A 295 -1.65 -9.32 15.16
C HIS A 295 -2.60 -10.47 15.55
N LYS A 296 -3.91 -10.21 15.59
CA LYS A 296 -4.97 -11.21 15.83
C LYS A 296 -5.17 -12.19 14.66
N GLY A 297 -4.57 -11.92 13.51
CA GLY A 297 -4.68 -12.79 12.32
C GLY A 297 -5.93 -12.53 11.48
N GLU A 298 -6.57 -11.36 11.62
CA GLU A 298 -7.69 -10.91 10.78
C GLU A 298 -7.19 -10.46 9.40
N ILE A 299 -6.59 -11.39 8.65
CA ILE A 299 -5.99 -11.13 7.34
C ILE A 299 -6.80 -11.82 6.24
N PRO A 300 -6.88 -11.23 5.03
CA PRO A 300 -7.59 -11.84 3.90
C PRO A 300 -7.09 -13.27 3.64
N ALA A 301 -8.02 -14.20 3.39
CA ALA A 301 -7.69 -15.58 3.08
C ALA A 301 -6.73 -15.67 1.88
N PRO A 302 -5.88 -16.72 1.79
CA PRO A 302 -5.02 -16.93 0.63
C PRO A 302 -5.86 -16.89 -0.65
N PRO A 303 -5.37 -16.26 -1.74
CA PRO A 303 -6.11 -16.17 -3.01
C PRO A 303 -6.55 -17.51 -3.61
N THR A 304 -6.04 -18.64 -3.12
CA THR A 304 -6.55 -19.99 -3.33
C THR A 304 -5.96 -20.89 -2.26
N ALA A 305 -6.65 -21.10 -1.13
CA ALA A 305 -6.66 -22.47 -0.63
C ALA A 305 -7.47 -23.25 -1.67
N PRO A 306 -6.99 -24.36 -2.25
CA PRO A 306 -7.90 -25.29 -2.90
C PRO A 306 -8.93 -25.61 -1.81
N THR A 307 -10.14 -25.07 -1.94
CA THR A 307 -11.29 -25.73 -1.33
C THR A 307 -11.13 -27.17 -1.79
N ALA A 308 -10.86 -28.08 -0.86
CA ALA A 308 -11.04 -29.50 -1.12
C ALA A 308 -12.37 -29.57 -1.86
N ALA A 309 -12.33 -29.92 -3.15
CA ALA A 309 -13.54 -30.07 -3.92
C ALA A 309 -14.46 -30.94 -3.06
N PRO A 310 -15.76 -30.62 -2.91
CA PRO A 310 -16.66 -31.54 -2.24
C PRO A 310 -16.41 -32.89 -2.91
N THR A 311 -15.93 -33.86 -2.14
CA THR A 311 -15.62 -35.20 -2.63
C THR A 311 -16.81 -35.62 -3.45
N ALA A 312 -16.62 -35.70 -4.77
CA ALA A 312 -17.71 -36.04 -5.67
C ALA A 312 -18.30 -37.34 -5.14
N ALA A 313 -19.57 -37.31 -4.76
CA ALA A 313 -20.25 -38.50 -4.30
C ALA A 313 -20.04 -39.59 -5.35
N PRO A 314 -19.69 -40.84 -4.97
CA PRO A 314 -19.49 -41.90 -5.93
C PRO A 314 -20.73 -42.01 -6.82
N PRO A 315 -20.56 -42.18 -8.15
CA PRO A 315 -21.69 -42.24 -9.07
C PRO A 315 -22.65 -43.34 -8.63
N ALA A 316 -23.94 -43.02 -8.57
CA ALA A 316 -24.97 -43.98 -8.21
C ALA A 316 -24.93 -45.18 -9.17
N PRO A 317 -25.06 -46.42 -8.68
CA PRO A 317 -25.06 -47.59 -9.53
C PRO A 317 -26.23 -47.51 -10.53
N PRO A 318 -26.03 -47.98 -11.78
CA PRO A 318 -27.07 -47.91 -12.81
C PRO A 318 -28.31 -48.71 -12.38
N PRO A 319 -29.52 -48.24 -12.75
CA PRO A 319 -30.76 -48.93 -12.40
C PRO A 319 -30.79 -50.33 -13.04
N ALA A 320 -31.25 -51.30 -12.25
CA ALA A 320 -31.37 -52.69 -12.68
C ALA A 320 -32.32 -52.80 -13.90
N PRO A 321 -31.98 -53.64 -14.90
CA PRO A 321 -32.84 -53.82 -16.07
C PRO A 321 -34.21 -54.40 -15.68
N PRO A 322 -35.28 -54.04 -16.40
CA PRO A 322 -36.63 -54.49 -16.08
C PRO A 322 -36.74 -56.01 -16.20
N ILE A 323 -37.26 -56.62 -15.14
CA ILE A 323 -37.58 -58.04 -15.11
C ILE A 323 -38.86 -58.22 -15.93
N ASN A 324 -38.76 -58.86 -17.09
CA ASN A 324 -39.94 -59.24 -17.85
C ASN A 324 -40.67 -60.39 -17.11
N PRO A 325 -41.96 -60.24 -16.79
CA PRO A 325 -42.76 -61.37 -16.32
C PRO A 325 -42.95 -62.36 -17.48
N VAL A 326 -42.79 -63.64 -17.15
CA VAL A 326 -43.01 -64.82 -18.00
C VAL A 326 -44.49 -64.97 -18.34
#